data_AF-A0A1J3CGS3-F1
#
_entry.id   AF-A0A1J3CGS3-F1
#
_cell.length_a   1.000
_cell.length_b   1.000
_cell.length_c   1.000
_cell.angle_alpha   90.00
_cell.angle_beta   90.00
_cell.angle_gamma   90.00
#
_symmetry.space_group_name_H-M   'P 1'
#
loop_
_entity.id
_entity.type
_entity.pdbx_description
1 polymer ?
#
loop_
_entity_poly.entity_id
_entity_poly.type
_entity_poly.pdbx_seq_one_letter_code
_entity_poly.pdbx_strand_id
1 'polypeptide(L)'
;MMDESQDILTATLMESGVLIPGDFSSVGELSSEALVSICAQLLNLIDPSASFCVELPDSLPERFRICTDIAHSVKSLGYIGDMSYYKFLHPSQDDSYRLVRFLVERLSEKNEGIKASSGGDIASRPKVETFRDISDDIMVKEDNDETFDMHIQKVEAVLKDLTMTSEISHSPDSRAINVSTTVDLFSLKTDDPVTDEPSDLSLRQPSGYEENSSQDMSETNYETAELQKQHDLLLEELESGSSELCSLDSELELLKMAEEMLSDDKQLDGSYLEQLNQQLVTKRCNIKDLKKQWDDVRLTLETKKLRLLDQLHVVEPEAKEKLQKLRKTELDLQSLSSEIQKREDEMCNLYTELERQPKAAPRKSYIQGIKEITKNSRKLDTDIQRISGETRELQLESNSIQERLHRSYAVVDEMVTREVKKDPAVRQVYKLVTSIHGIFEQISEKILMADRLRREAVDYEKKLGSITARGMSLEKLQADLDAIRKENQTLEH
;
A
#
# COMPACT_ATOMS: atom_id res chain seq x y z
N MET A 1 31.58 17.14 -28.11
CA MET A 1 31.02 15.84 -28.54
C MET A 1 29.57 15.65 -28.09
N MET A 2 29.20 15.96 -26.85
CA MET A 2 27.78 15.94 -26.45
C MET A 2 27.04 17.16 -27.02
N ASP A 3 27.51 18.39 -26.75
CA ASP A 3 26.94 19.65 -27.30
C ASP A 3 26.79 19.61 -28.83
N GLU A 4 27.88 19.32 -29.56
CA GLU A 4 27.91 19.23 -31.03
C GLU A 4 26.82 18.31 -31.61
N SER A 5 26.35 17.31 -30.86
CA SER A 5 25.28 16.39 -31.26
C SER A 5 23.87 16.86 -30.88
N GLN A 6 23.76 17.80 -29.94
CA GLN A 6 22.52 18.50 -29.61
C GLN A 6 22.31 19.71 -30.54
N ASP A 7 23.37 20.43 -30.90
CA ASP A 7 23.33 21.54 -31.88
C ASP A 7 22.83 21.08 -33.25
N ILE A 8 23.25 19.89 -33.70
CA ILE A 8 22.76 19.26 -34.93
C ILE A 8 21.28 18.87 -34.79
N LEU A 9 20.84 18.39 -33.62
CA LEU A 9 19.46 17.99 -33.39
C LEU A 9 18.51 19.21 -33.33
N THR A 10 18.91 20.31 -32.69
CA THR A 10 18.12 21.55 -32.65
C THR A 10 18.03 22.21 -34.02
N ALA A 11 19.12 22.25 -34.80
CA ALA A 11 19.08 22.69 -36.19
C ALA A 11 18.11 21.82 -37.04
N THR A 12 18.18 20.49 -36.90
CA THR A 12 17.30 19.57 -37.65
C THR A 12 15.83 19.71 -37.25
N LEU A 13 15.53 20.00 -35.97
CA LEU A 13 14.17 20.28 -35.50
C LEU A 13 13.59 21.57 -36.13
N MET A 14 14.41 22.63 -36.23
CA MET A 14 14.02 23.87 -36.89
C MET A 14 13.81 23.69 -38.39
N GLU A 15 14.68 22.96 -39.08
CA GLU A 15 14.49 22.62 -40.51
C GLU A 15 13.27 21.71 -40.75
N SER A 16 12.90 20.89 -39.77
CA SER A 16 11.68 20.07 -39.80
C SER A 16 10.39 20.85 -39.54
N GLY A 17 10.46 22.16 -39.26
CA GLY A 17 9.32 23.03 -39.03
C GLY A 17 8.68 22.90 -37.64
N VAL A 18 9.37 22.31 -36.66
CA VAL A 18 8.89 22.19 -35.28
C VAL A 18 9.13 23.51 -34.52
N LEU A 19 8.08 24.06 -33.93
CA LEU A 19 8.15 25.24 -33.07
C LEU A 19 8.51 24.80 -31.64
N ILE A 20 9.73 25.14 -31.21
CA ILE A 20 10.21 24.92 -29.84
C ILE A 20 9.68 26.06 -28.94
N PRO A 21 8.90 25.79 -27.87
CA PRO A 21 8.36 26.84 -27.00
C PRO A 21 9.41 27.38 -25.99
N GLY A 22 10.40 28.14 -26.47
CA GLY A 22 11.36 28.88 -25.64
C GLY A 22 12.82 28.82 -26.11
N ASP A 23 13.59 29.85 -25.76
CA ASP A 23 15.02 30.00 -26.11
C ASP A 23 15.92 29.08 -25.25
N PHE A 24 15.83 27.77 -25.48
CA PHE A 24 16.62 26.76 -24.76
C PHE A 24 17.89 26.37 -25.52
N SER A 25 19.06 26.57 -24.89
CA SER A 25 20.38 26.26 -25.49
C SER A 25 20.77 24.78 -25.43
N SER A 26 19.95 23.91 -24.81
CA SER A 26 20.20 22.47 -24.73
C SER A 26 18.90 21.69 -24.67
N VAL A 27 18.90 20.51 -25.31
CA VAL A 27 17.81 19.51 -25.24
C VAL A 27 17.61 18.99 -23.80
N GLY A 28 18.56 19.22 -22.89
CA GLY A 28 18.46 18.86 -21.47
C GLY A 28 17.65 19.82 -20.59
N GLU A 29 17.31 21.03 -21.06
CA GLU A 29 16.53 22.02 -20.29
C GLU A 29 15.04 22.06 -20.68
N LEU A 30 14.61 21.17 -21.59
CA LEU A 30 13.21 21.11 -22.05
C LEU A 30 12.25 20.80 -20.89
N SER A 31 11.27 21.69 -20.67
CA SER A 31 10.18 21.44 -19.73
C SER A 31 9.30 20.26 -20.18
N SER A 32 8.51 19.71 -19.27
CA SER A 32 7.51 18.67 -19.60
C SER A 32 6.53 19.10 -20.69
N GLU A 33 6.21 20.40 -20.74
CA GLU A 33 5.33 20.98 -21.76
C GLU A 33 6.04 21.11 -23.10
N ALA A 34 7.28 21.61 -23.11
CA ALA A 34 8.08 21.73 -24.33
C ALA A 34 8.39 20.35 -24.96
N LEU A 35 8.75 19.34 -24.15
CA LEU A 35 9.01 17.98 -24.64
C LEU A 35 7.76 17.35 -25.27
N VAL A 36 6.60 17.42 -24.60
CA VAL A 36 5.35 16.88 -25.15
C VAL A 36 4.93 17.64 -26.40
N SER A 37 5.08 18.96 -26.43
CA SER A 37 4.79 19.80 -27.61
C SER A 37 5.66 19.41 -28.81
N ILE A 38 6.96 19.22 -28.61
CA ILE A 38 7.91 18.76 -29.65
C ILE A 38 7.55 17.36 -30.13
N CYS A 39 7.26 16.42 -29.22
CA CYS A 39 6.88 15.05 -29.59
C CYS A 39 5.54 15.00 -30.33
N ALA A 40 4.53 15.78 -29.92
CA ALA A 40 3.25 15.89 -30.62
C ALA A 40 3.42 16.47 -32.04
N GLN A 41 4.23 17.53 -32.20
CA GLN A 41 4.54 18.11 -33.51
C GLN A 41 5.28 17.12 -34.42
N LEU A 42 6.29 16.42 -33.91
CA LEU A 42 7.01 15.38 -34.66
C LEU A 42 6.09 14.22 -35.06
N LEU A 43 5.24 13.73 -34.15
CA LEU A 43 4.28 12.67 -34.45
C LEU A 43 3.24 13.11 -35.48
N ASN A 44 2.70 14.33 -35.41
CA ASN A 44 1.79 14.89 -36.42
C ASN A 44 2.43 14.98 -37.82
N LEU A 45 3.75 15.15 -37.91
CA LEU A 45 4.51 15.12 -39.17
C LEU A 45 4.78 13.68 -39.65
N ILE A 46 4.98 12.72 -38.74
CA ILE A 46 5.23 11.30 -39.04
C ILE A 46 3.93 10.56 -39.41
N ASP A 47 2.82 10.82 -38.73
CA ASP A 47 1.48 10.32 -39.08
C ASP A 47 0.41 11.44 -39.00
N PRO A 48 -0.01 12.02 -40.15
CA PRO A 48 -1.09 13.01 -40.19
C PRO A 48 -2.48 12.45 -39.81
N SER A 49 -2.62 11.13 -39.62
CA SER A 49 -3.88 10.48 -39.26
C SER A 49 -4.21 10.61 -37.77
N ALA A 50 -3.17 10.73 -36.93
CA ALA A 50 -3.29 10.82 -35.48
C ALA A 50 -2.99 12.26 -35.03
N SER A 51 -4.01 13.10 -34.92
CA SER A 51 -3.87 14.52 -34.57
C SER A 51 -3.62 14.72 -33.06
N PHE A 52 -2.35 14.76 -32.65
CA PHE A 52 -1.95 15.02 -31.27
C PHE A 52 -2.06 16.50 -30.90
N CYS A 53 -2.57 16.77 -29.68
CA CYS A 53 -2.62 18.11 -29.12
C CYS A 53 -1.21 18.63 -28.80
N VAL A 54 -0.88 19.83 -29.27
CA VAL A 54 0.45 20.45 -29.16
C VAL A 54 0.61 21.26 -27.85
N GLU A 55 -0.50 21.57 -27.19
CA GLU A 55 -0.56 22.25 -25.89
C GLU A 55 -0.96 21.27 -24.78
N LEU A 56 -0.46 21.50 -23.57
CA LEU A 56 -0.73 20.67 -22.40
C LEU A 56 -1.88 21.27 -21.56
N PRO A 57 -2.99 20.56 -21.30
CA PRO A 57 -4.06 21.05 -20.43
C PRO A 57 -3.60 21.17 -18.97
N ASP A 58 -4.14 22.14 -18.23
CA ASP A 58 -3.96 22.25 -16.77
C ASP A 58 -4.54 21.03 -16.02
N SER A 59 -5.48 20.30 -16.63
CA SER A 59 -6.16 19.17 -15.99
C SER A 59 -5.26 17.93 -15.93
N LEU A 60 -4.92 17.51 -14.71
CA LEU A 60 -4.05 16.36 -14.46
C LEU A 60 -4.49 15.06 -15.19
N PRO A 61 -5.79 14.70 -15.25
CA PRO A 61 -6.23 13.50 -15.95
C PRO A 61 -5.99 13.54 -17.46
N GLU A 62 -6.14 14.72 -18.09
CA GLU A 62 -5.94 14.85 -19.54
C GLU A 62 -4.46 14.89 -19.90
N ARG A 63 -3.59 15.44 -19.04
CA ARG A 63 -2.13 15.28 -19.16
C ARG A 63 -1.74 13.80 -19.18
N PHE A 64 -2.29 12.98 -18.28
CA PHE A 64 -2.02 11.54 -18.28
C PHE A 64 -2.49 10.85 -19.56
N ARG A 65 -3.69 11.16 -20.07
CA ARG A 65 -4.22 10.61 -21.33
C ARG A 65 -3.29 10.95 -22.50
N ILE A 66 -3.04 12.25 -22.74
CA ILE A 66 -2.21 12.74 -23.87
C ILE A 66 -0.80 12.14 -23.83
N CYS A 67 -0.16 12.09 -22.67
CA CYS A 67 1.17 11.50 -22.53
C CYS A 67 1.18 9.97 -22.71
N THR A 68 0.05 9.29 -22.47
CA THR A 68 -0.10 7.84 -22.72
C THR A 68 -0.34 7.58 -24.21
N ASP A 69 -1.20 8.36 -24.86
CA ASP A 69 -1.46 8.28 -26.30
C ASP A 69 -0.16 8.48 -27.10
N ILE A 70 0.62 9.51 -26.74
CA ILE A 70 1.94 9.79 -27.34
C ILE A 70 2.93 8.65 -27.05
N ALA A 71 2.99 8.12 -25.82
CA ALA A 71 3.87 6.99 -25.48
C ALA A 71 3.54 5.72 -26.30
N HIS A 72 2.25 5.43 -26.49
CA HIS A 72 1.77 4.31 -27.30
C HIS A 72 2.14 4.51 -28.78
N SER A 73 1.97 5.71 -29.32
CA SER A 73 2.35 6.04 -30.71
C SER A 73 3.85 5.95 -30.95
N VAL A 74 4.68 6.43 -30.02
CA VAL A 74 6.15 6.23 -30.05
C VAL A 74 6.52 4.75 -30.02
N LYS A 75 5.87 3.93 -29.17
CA LYS A 75 6.04 2.46 -29.17
C LYS A 75 5.65 1.84 -30.52
N SER A 76 4.54 2.26 -31.13
CA SER A 76 4.09 1.76 -32.44
C SER A 76 5.04 2.07 -33.61
N LEU A 77 5.87 3.11 -33.49
CA LEU A 77 6.93 3.43 -34.45
C LEU A 77 8.21 2.58 -34.28
N GLY A 78 8.21 1.62 -33.34
CA GLY A 78 9.34 0.70 -33.10
C GLY A 78 10.41 1.26 -32.16
N TYR A 79 10.04 2.10 -31.18
CA TYR A 79 10.99 2.56 -30.16
C TYR A 79 11.34 1.43 -29.19
N ILE A 80 12.63 1.13 -29.07
CA ILE A 80 13.16 -0.06 -28.37
C ILE A 80 13.27 0.14 -26.85
N GLY A 81 13.23 1.37 -26.35
CA GLY A 81 13.23 1.66 -24.92
C GLY A 81 11.84 1.60 -24.30
N ASP A 82 11.73 1.37 -22.98
CA ASP A 82 10.45 1.57 -22.31
C ASP A 82 9.99 3.03 -22.41
N MET A 83 8.68 3.20 -22.60
CA MET A 83 7.98 4.46 -22.77
C MET A 83 6.64 4.40 -22.05
N SER A 84 6.43 5.33 -21.14
CA SER A 84 5.22 5.49 -20.32
C SER A 84 4.98 6.98 -20.09
N TYR A 85 3.76 7.36 -19.68
CA TYR A 85 3.41 8.76 -19.40
C TYR A 85 4.39 9.44 -18.42
N TYR A 86 4.98 8.66 -17.49
CA TYR A 86 5.91 9.15 -16.48
C TYR A 86 7.13 9.86 -17.09
N LYS A 87 7.64 9.37 -18.24
CA LYS A 87 8.80 9.96 -18.92
C LYS A 87 8.52 11.34 -19.53
N PHE A 88 7.26 11.67 -19.78
CA PHE A 88 6.83 12.98 -20.26
C PHE A 88 6.51 13.96 -19.13
N LEU A 89 5.97 13.47 -18.00
CA LEU A 89 5.73 14.29 -16.81
C LEU A 89 7.01 14.60 -16.03
N HIS A 90 7.99 13.69 -16.06
CA HIS A 90 9.29 13.81 -15.39
C HIS A 90 10.43 13.53 -16.39
N PRO A 91 10.71 14.48 -17.31
CA PRO A 91 11.72 14.29 -18.34
C PRO A 91 13.12 14.12 -17.75
N SER A 92 13.83 13.10 -18.22
CA SER A 92 15.27 12.90 -18.00
C SER A 92 16.03 13.39 -19.24
N GLN A 93 17.19 14.04 -19.06
CA GLN A 93 18.00 14.58 -20.15
C GLN A 93 18.39 13.49 -21.18
N ASP A 94 18.82 12.32 -20.71
CA ASP A 94 19.18 11.17 -21.56
C ASP A 94 17.98 10.62 -22.35
N ASP A 95 16.85 10.39 -21.68
CA ASP A 95 15.67 9.79 -22.30
C ASP A 95 14.98 10.75 -23.27
N SER A 96 14.92 12.05 -22.93
CA SER A 96 14.37 13.10 -23.80
C SER A 96 15.20 13.25 -25.08
N TYR A 97 16.53 13.26 -24.95
CA TYR A 97 17.43 13.31 -26.11
C TYR A 97 17.31 12.06 -27.00
N ARG A 98 17.26 10.85 -26.41
CA ARG A 98 17.07 9.59 -27.16
C ARG A 98 15.72 9.55 -27.89
N LEU A 99 14.65 10.00 -27.22
CA LEU A 99 13.30 10.05 -27.77
C LEU A 99 13.20 11.03 -28.96
N VAL A 100 13.63 12.27 -28.77
CA VAL A 100 13.57 13.31 -29.81
C VAL A 100 14.47 12.93 -30.99
N ARG A 101 15.68 12.40 -30.73
CA ARG A 101 16.56 11.89 -31.78
C ARG A 101 15.91 10.78 -32.60
N PHE A 102 15.30 9.78 -31.96
CA PHE A 102 14.61 8.68 -32.66
C PHE A 102 13.47 9.20 -33.55
N LEU A 103 12.67 10.14 -33.06
CA LEU A 103 11.59 10.73 -33.84
C LEU A 103 12.11 11.54 -35.04
N VAL A 104 13.22 12.27 -34.89
CA VAL A 104 13.88 12.98 -36.00
C VAL A 104 14.50 12.00 -37.01
N GLU A 105 15.10 10.89 -36.57
CA GLU A 105 15.60 9.82 -37.46
C GLU A 105 14.45 9.18 -38.27
N ARG A 106 13.31 8.84 -37.63
CA ARG A 106 12.10 8.34 -38.31
C ARG A 106 11.49 9.36 -39.28
N LEU A 107 11.50 10.65 -38.93
CA LEU A 107 11.00 11.73 -39.80
C LEU A 107 11.89 11.91 -41.05
N SER A 108 13.21 11.79 -40.89
CA SER A 108 14.17 11.83 -42.01
C SER A 108 13.97 10.65 -42.97
N GLU A 109 13.86 9.42 -42.44
CA GLU A 109 13.57 8.21 -43.24
C GLU A 109 12.26 8.34 -44.03
N LYS A 110 11.20 8.90 -43.43
CA LYS A 110 9.94 9.19 -44.11
C LYS A 110 10.10 10.21 -45.26
N ASN A 111 10.91 11.24 -45.06
CA ASN A 111 11.16 12.28 -46.06
C ASN A 111 11.99 11.77 -47.26
N GLU A 112 12.97 10.89 -47.05
CA GLU A 112 13.69 10.23 -48.15
C GLU A 112 12.80 9.23 -48.90
N GLY A 113 11.88 8.55 -48.20
CA GLY A 113 10.94 7.57 -48.76
C GLY A 113 10.06 8.06 -49.92
N ILE A 114 9.91 9.38 -50.10
CA ILE A 114 9.12 9.99 -51.18
C ILE A 114 9.86 9.95 -52.54
N LYS A 115 11.15 9.59 -52.60
CA LYS A 115 11.97 9.61 -53.83
C LYS A 115 12.55 8.25 -54.27
N ALA A 116 11.93 7.12 -53.93
CA ALA A 116 12.43 5.79 -54.30
C ALA A 116 11.36 4.83 -54.88
N SER A 117 10.97 5.01 -56.15
CA SER A 117 10.23 3.97 -56.91
C SER A 117 10.61 3.89 -58.40
N SER A 118 11.81 3.39 -58.67
CA SER A 118 12.19 2.82 -59.98
C SER A 118 13.38 1.88 -59.78
N GLY A 119 13.22 0.59 -60.09
CA GLY A 119 14.30 -0.40 -59.97
C GLY A 119 15.35 -0.28 -61.08
N GLY A 120 16.60 -0.69 -60.82
CA GLY A 120 17.68 -0.51 -61.80
C GLY A 120 19.11 -0.94 -61.44
N ASP A 121 19.28 -1.93 -60.56
CA ASP A 121 20.43 -2.87 -60.42
C ASP A 121 21.92 -2.41 -60.40
N ILE A 122 22.75 -3.22 -59.72
CA ILE A 122 24.24 -3.32 -59.80
C ILE A 122 25.13 -2.21 -59.17
N ALA A 123 25.75 -2.59 -58.02
CA ALA A 123 27.08 -2.23 -57.49
C ALA A 123 27.48 -0.73 -57.31
N SER A 124 27.95 -0.30 -56.14
CA SER A 124 29.10 -0.92 -55.43
C SER A 124 29.15 -0.59 -53.92
N ARG A 125 29.68 -1.53 -53.13
CA ARG A 125 29.83 -1.42 -51.66
C ARG A 125 31.29 -1.58 -51.24
N PRO A 126 31.92 -0.61 -50.56
CA PRO A 126 33.11 -0.85 -49.75
C PRO A 126 32.74 -1.69 -48.51
N LYS A 127 33.57 -2.69 -48.16
CA LYS A 127 33.46 -3.42 -46.90
C LYS A 127 34.53 -2.96 -45.92
N VAL A 128 34.12 -2.76 -44.67
CA VAL A 128 34.89 -3.02 -43.44
C VAL A 128 33.83 -3.66 -42.51
N GLU A 129 33.80 -4.99 -42.36
CA GLU A 129 34.47 -5.71 -41.28
C GLU A 129 34.01 -5.18 -39.90
N THR A 130 32.82 -5.58 -39.43
CA THR A 130 32.43 -6.93 -38.94
C THR A 130 33.18 -7.34 -37.67
N PHE A 131 32.75 -6.80 -36.53
CA PHE A 131 32.75 -7.58 -35.29
C PHE A 131 31.42 -8.33 -35.21
N ARG A 132 31.47 -9.66 -35.30
CA ARG A 132 30.38 -10.56 -34.93
C ARG A 132 30.68 -11.02 -33.51
N ASP A 133 30.02 -10.43 -32.53
CA ASP A 133 29.99 -11.03 -31.19
C ASP A 133 28.97 -12.17 -31.13
N ILE A 134 29.13 -13.07 -30.17
CA ILE A 134 28.35 -14.29 -30.03
C ILE A 134 27.41 -14.12 -28.84
N SER A 135 26.11 -14.35 -29.07
CA SER A 135 25.14 -14.59 -28.00
C SER A 135 24.24 -15.72 -28.45
N ASP A 136 24.18 -16.75 -27.61
CA ASP A 136 23.51 -18.02 -27.90
C ASP A 136 21.98 -17.92 -27.74
N ASP A 137 21.26 -18.94 -28.24
CA ASP A 137 19.82 -19.07 -28.07
C ASP A 137 19.42 -19.04 -26.58
N ILE A 138 18.77 -17.94 -26.18
CA ILE A 138 17.91 -17.91 -25.01
C ILE A 138 16.52 -17.45 -25.48
N MET A 139 15.64 -18.43 -25.71
CA MET A 139 14.20 -18.20 -25.80
C MET A 139 13.69 -17.74 -24.43
N VAL A 140 13.80 -16.44 -24.14
CA VAL A 140 12.96 -15.81 -23.13
C VAL A 140 11.53 -15.89 -23.66
N LYS A 141 10.68 -16.65 -22.98
CA LYS A 141 9.24 -16.50 -23.19
C LYS A 141 8.83 -15.16 -22.61
N GLU A 142 8.13 -14.37 -23.40
CA GLU A 142 7.37 -13.23 -22.90
C GLU A 142 6.15 -13.81 -22.14
N ASP A 143 6.26 -13.92 -20.82
CA ASP A 143 5.10 -14.15 -19.97
C ASP A 143 4.31 -12.83 -19.93
N ASN A 144 3.18 -12.78 -20.63
CA ASN A 144 2.36 -11.57 -20.78
C ASN A 144 1.88 -11.01 -19.42
N ASP A 145 2.28 -9.77 -19.11
CA ASP A 145 1.91 -9.06 -17.87
C ASP A 145 0.44 -8.54 -17.88
N GLU A 146 -0.37 -8.97 -18.86
CA GLU A 146 -1.81 -8.65 -19.02
C GLU A 146 -2.65 -9.00 -17.76
N THR A 147 -2.15 -9.93 -16.94
CA THR A 147 -2.76 -10.30 -15.65
C THR A 147 -2.73 -9.15 -14.63
N PHE A 148 -1.71 -8.28 -14.69
CA PHE A 148 -1.54 -7.17 -13.74
C PHE A 148 -2.48 -6.01 -14.08
N ASP A 149 -2.53 -5.59 -15.35
CA ASP A 149 -3.45 -4.54 -15.82
C ASP A 149 -4.92 -4.92 -15.62
N MET A 150 -5.30 -6.18 -15.88
CA MET A 150 -6.67 -6.66 -15.63
C MET A 150 -7.02 -6.70 -14.12
N HIS A 151 -6.03 -6.73 -13.23
CA HIS A 151 -6.24 -6.52 -11.79
C HIS A 151 -6.44 -5.05 -11.44
N ILE A 152 -5.63 -4.14 -12.03
CA ILE A 152 -5.76 -2.69 -11.84
C ILE A 152 -7.14 -2.21 -12.28
N GLN A 153 -7.60 -2.61 -13.47
CA GLN A 153 -8.92 -2.24 -13.99
C GLN A 153 -10.07 -2.75 -13.11
N LYS A 154 -9.95 -3.94 -12.51
CA LYS A 154 -10.93 -4.47 -11.54
C LYS A 154 -10.96 -3.64 -10.25
N VAL A 155 -9.81 -3.24 -9.72
CA VAL A 155 -9.73 -2.37 -8.53
C VAL A 155 -10.30 -0.98 -8.84
N GLU A 156 -10.04 -0.42 -10.02
CA GLU A 156 -10.59 0.87 -10.44
C GLU A 156 -12.12 0.82 -10.61
N ALA A 157 -12.66 -0.28 -11.16
CA ALA A 157 -14.11 -0.49 -11.26
C ALA A 157 -14.78 -0.54 -9.87
N VAL A 158 -14.21 -1.30 -8.92
CA VAL A 158 -14.71 -1.39 -7.53
C VAL A 158 -14.66 -0.02 -6.82
N LEU A 159 -13.63 0.79 -7.07
CA LEU A 159 -13.53 2.15 -6.54
C LEU A 159 -14.54 3.14 -7.18
N LYS A 160 -14.95 2.90 -8.42
CA LYS A 160 -16.01 3.67 -9.11
C LYS A 160 -17.41 3.33 -8.57
N ASP A 161 -17.70 2.07 -8.27
CA ASP A 161 -18.98 1.71 -7.62
C ASP A 161 -19.07 2.29 -6.18
N LEU A 162 -17.95 2.30 -5.44
CA LEU A 162 -17.88 2.86 -4.08
C LEU A 162 -18.00 4.39 -3.99
N THR A 163 -17.87 5.13 -5.11
CA THR A 163 -17.90 6.60 -5.10
C THR A 163 -19.27 7.22 -5.39
N MET A 164 -20.31 6.41 -5.61
CA MET A 164 -21.68 6.88 -5.89
C MET A 164 -22.63 6.91 -4.67
N THR A 165 -22.12 6.66 -3.45
CA THR A 165 -22.94 6.62 -2.21
C THR A 165 -22.40 7.54 -1.11
N SER A 166 -21.97 8.76 -1.46
CA SER A 166 -21.50 9.76 -0.49
C SER A 166 -22.05 11.16 -0.76
N GLU A 167 -23.33 11.36 -0.47
CA GLU A 167 -23.85 12.69 -0.13
C GLU A 167 -23.77 12.88 1.39
N ILE A 168 -23.23 14.02 1.86
CA ILE A 168 -23.90 14.99 2.75
C ILE A 168 -22.90 15.97 3.42
N SER A 169 -23.12 17.26 3.13
CA SER A 169 -22.75 18.46 3.91
C SER A 169 -21.28 18.80 4.23
N HIS A 170 -20.98 20.11 4.13
CA HIS A 170 -19.73 20.71 4.60
C HIS A 170 -19.76 21.02 6.09
N SER A 171 -18.60 21.00 6.73
CA SER A 171 -18.34 21.58 8.05
C SER A 171 -17.46 22.83 7.93
N PRO A 172 -17.77 23.96 8.62
CA PRO A 172 -16.89 25.12 8.72
C PRO A 172 -16.17 25.21 10.09
N ASP A 173 -14.85 25.29 10.02
CA ASP A 173 -13.84 25.61 11.06
C ASP A 173 -14.28 26.02 12.49
N SER A 174 -13.88 25.20 13.47
CA SER A 174 -13.78 25.61 14.88
C SER A 174 -12.42 26.29 15.16
N ARG A 175 -12.38 27.63 15.19
CA ARG A 175 -11.17 28.39 15.56
C ARG A 175 -11.20 28.78 17.04
N ALA A 176 -10.35 28.16 17.86
CA ALA A 176 -10.33 28.36 19.31
C ALA A 176 -9.74 29.71 19.74
N ILE A 177 -10.32 30.31 20.79
CA ILE A 177 -9.69 31.22 21.76
C ILE A 177 -10.43 31.07 23.10
N ASN A 178 -9.72 31.23 24.21
CA ASN A 178 -10.18 30.89 25.56
C ASN A 178 -10.86 32.06 26.30
N VAL A 179 -11.25 31.81 27.56
CA VAL A 179 -11.70 32.71 28.66
C VAL A 179 -13.22 32.66 28.94
N SER A 180 -13.74 32.62 30.19
CA SER A 180 -13.27 32.08 31.48
C SER A 180 -14.38 32.29 32.54
N THR A 181 -14.47 31.43 33.56
CA THR A 181 -14.98 31.73 34.92
C THR A 181 -16.50 31.89 35.17
N THR A 182 -16.93 31.42 36.36
CA THR A 182 -18.20 31.66 37.11
C THR A 182 -19.56 31.35 36.48
N VAL A 183 -20.16 30.23 36.93
CA VAL A 183 -21.31 30.17 37.85
C VAL A 183 -22.14 31.47 37.99
N ASP A 184 -23.45 31.41 37.69
CA ASP A 184 -24.48 31.69 38.71
C ASP A 184 -25.88 31.12 38.38
N LEU A 185 -26.75 31.11 39.38
CA LEU A 185 -28.12 30.57 39.44
C LEU A 185 -29.17 31.56 38.88
N PHE A 186 -30.29 31.06 38.30
CA PHE A 186 -31.69 31.37 38.71
C PHE A 186 -32.81 31.10 37.66
N SER A 187 -33.95 30.69 38.22
CA SER A 187 -35.34 30.97 37.79
C SER A 187 -35.85 30.48 36.43
N LEU A 188 -36.60 29.37 36.50
CA LEU A 188 -37.68 29.04 35.58
C LEU A 188 -38.76 30.16 35.56
N LYS A 189 -39.49 30.32 34.44
CA LYS A 189 -40.75 31.07 34.39
C LYS A 189 -41.89 30.19 33.92
N THR A 190 -43.05 30.40 34.53
CA THR A 190 -44.35 29.87 34.08
C THR A 190 -44.77 30.50 32.76
N ASP A 191 -45.54 29.77 31.96
CA ASP A 191 -46.91 30.15 31.60
C ASP A 191 -47.69 28.88 31.16
N ASP A 192 -49.02 28.97 31.25
CA ASP A 192 -50.04 27.89 31.16
C ASP A 192 -50.87 28.09 29.84
N PRO A 193 -52.01 27.41 29.51
CA PRO A 193 -52.78 26.39 30.25
C PRO A 193 -53.38 25.20 29.45
N VAL A 194 -54.05 24.28 30.20
CA VAL A 194 -55.04 23.22 29.82
C VAL A 194 -54.59 22.07 28.88
N THR A 195 -55.19 20.87 28.88
CA THR A 195 -56.39 20.30 29.61
C THR A 195 -56.01 18.93 30.26
N ASP A 196 -56.84 17.96 30.69
CA ASP A 196 -58.28 17.64 30.57
C ASP A 196 -58.80 16.78 31.77
N GLU A 197 -60.07 16.33 31.72
CA GLU A 197 -60.78 15.55 32.75
C GLU A 197 -60.40 14.04 32.84
N PRO A 198 -60.66 13.37 33.99
CA PRO A 198 -61.85 12.49 34.03
C PRO A 198 -62.62 12.42 35.39
N SER A 199 -63.77 13.07 35.42
CA SER A 199 -65.11 12.63 35.88
C SER A 199 -65.31 11.79 37.15
N ASP A 200 -66.08 12.41 38.06
CA ASP A 200 -66.80 11.90 39.24
C ASP A 200 -67.69 10.65 39.05
N LEU A 201 -67.93 9.91 40.14
CA LEU A 201 -69.17 9.13 40.36
C LEU A 201 -69.52 8.94 41.85
N SER A 202 -69.98 10.01 42.50
CA SER A 202 -70.45 10.03 43.90
C SER A 202 -71.88 9.48 44.10
N LEU A 203 -72.15 8.78 45.22
CA LEU A 203 -73.48 8.25 45.56
C LEU A 203 -73.93 8.49 47.04
N ARG A 204 -73.91 9.77 47.42
CA ARG A 204 -74.84 10.49 48.33
C ARG A 204 -75.44 9.82 49.62
N GLN A 205 -74.80 10.12 50.76
CA GLN A 205 -75.40 10.52 52.08
C GLN A 205 -76.27 9.46 52.88
N PRO A 206 -76.97 9.76 54.01
CA PRO A 206 -76.51 9.24 55.32
C PRO A 206 -77.58 8.71 56.32
N SER A 207 -77.12 8.20 57.48
CA SER A 207 -77.87 7.96 58.74
C SER A 207 -76.85 8.09 59.89
N GLY A 208 -77.11 8.72 61.05
CA GLY A 208 -78.05 8.28 62.10
C GLY A 208 -77.47 7.05 62.83
N TYR A 209 -77.13 7.05 64.12
CA TYR A 209 -77.71 7.81 65.26
C TYR A 209 -76.69 8.11 66.40
N GLU A 210 -77.11 8.96 67.35
CA GLU A 210 -76.87 8.99 68.82
C GLU A 210 -75.93 7.92 69.47
N GLU A 211 -75.16 8.20 70.55
CA GLU A 211 -74.88 9.44 71.32
C GLU A 211 -73.63 9.24 72.23
N ASN A 212 -73.18 10.31 72.90
CA ASN A 212 -72.42 10.33 74.16
C ASN A 212 -71.13 9.48 74.33
N SER A 213 -69.99 10.08 73.98
CA SER A 213 -68.95 10.36 74.99
C SER A 213 -68.14 11.59 74.59
N SER A 214 -68.26 12.66 75.37
CA SER A 214 -67.54 13.92 75.14
C SER A 214 -66.12 13.87 75.69
N GLN A 215 -65.23 14.67 75.06
CA GLN A 215 -64.08 15.32 75.72
C GLN A 215 -62.82 14.46 75.97
N ASP A 216 -62.15 14.09 74.88
CA ASP A 216 -60.68 13.85 74.81
C ASP A 216 -60.17 13.71 73.34
N MET A 217 -61.05 13.28 72.43
CA MET A 217 -60.69 12.84 71.07
C MET A 217 -60.51 13.94 70.00
N SER A 218 -60.30 15.21 70.36
CA SER A 218 -60.08 16.30 69.37
C SER A 218 -58.68 16.89 69.42
N GLU A 219 -58.12 17.12 70.62
CA GLU A 219 -56.73 17.54 70.77
C GLU A 219 -55.80 16.40 70.35
N THR A 220 -56.07 15.16 70.82
CA THR A 220 -55.34 13.95 70.41
C THR A 220 -55.37 13.65 68.91
N ASN A 221 -56.45 13.99 68.19
CA ASN A 221 -56.51 13.85 66.72
C ASN A 221 -55.74 14.95 65.98
N TYR A 222 -55.65 16.16 66.54
CA TYR A 222 -54.83 17.23 66.00
C TYR A 222 -53.33 16.98 66.28
N GLU A 223 -52.99 16.59 67.51
CA GLU A 223 -51.63 16.18 67.90
C GLU A 223 -51.13 14.98 67.10
N THR A 224 -51.96 13.94 66.88
CA THR A 224 -51.52 12.80 66.04
C THR A 224 -51.36 13.19 64.57
N ALA A 225 -52.16 14.10 64.03
CA ALA A 225 -51.95 14.61 62.66
C ALA A 225 -50.69 15.49 62.54
N GLU A 226 -50.39 16.31 63.55
CA GLU A 226 -49.18 17.13 63.60
C GLU A 226 -47.92 16.28 63.85
N LEU A 227 -48.00 15.25 64.71
CA LEU A 227 -46.96 14.24 64.89
C LEU A 227 -46.74 13.37 63.64
N GLN A 228 -47.80 12.99 62.92
CA GLN A 228 -47.69 12.28 61.65
C GLN A 228 -46.96 13.16 60.62
N LYS A 229 -47.33 14.44 60.51
CA LYS A 229 -46.64 15.39 59.63
C LYS A 229 -45.18 15.62 60.03
N GLN A 230 -44.85 15.65 61.32
CA GLN A 230 -43.47 15.71 61.80
C GLN A 230 -42.70 14.42 61.49
N HIS A 231 -43.34 13.25 61.63
CA HIS A 231 -42.76 11.95 61.29
C HIS A 231 -42.47 11.83 59.79
N ASP A 232 -43.40 12.28 58.94
CA ASP A 232 -43.25 12.23 57.48
C ASP A 232 -42.18 13.23 56.99
N LEU A 233 -42.06 14.41 57.63
CA LEU A 233 -40.95 15.35 57.41
C LEU A 233 -39.60 14.76 57.83
N LEU A 234 -39.54 14.08 59.00
CA LEU A 234 -38.34 13.39 59.48
C LEU A 234 -37.97 12.17 58.62
N LEU A 235 -38.93 11.55 57.92
CA LEU A 235 -38.65 10.54 56.90
C LEU A 235 -38.03 11.16 55.64
N GLU A 236 -38.53 12.31 55.18
CA GLU A 236 -37.95 13.02 54.03
C GLU A 236 -36.52 13.50 54.33
N GLU A 237 -36.27 14.06 55.52
CA GLU A 237 -34.92 14.41 56.00
C GLU A 237 -34.01 13.17 56.17
N LEU A 238 -34.56 12.01 56.52
CA LEU A 238 -33.80 10.76 56.64
C LEU A 238 -33.47 10.16 55.27
N GLU A 239 -34.39 10.22 54.29
CA GLU A 239 -34.13 9.77 52.92
C GLU A 239 -33.12 10.69 52.22
N SER A 240 -33.23 12.01 52.37
CA SER A 240 -32.22 12.96 51.84
C SER A 240 -30.87 12.76 52.53
N GLY A 241 -30.84 12.68 53.86
CA GLY A 241 -29.62 12.43 54.64
C GLY A 241 -28.96 11.08 54.33
N SER A 242 -29.76 10.03 54.03
CA SER A 242 -29.22 8.74 53.57
C SER A 242 -28.61 8.81 52.17
N SER A 243 -29.21 9.61 51.28
CA SER A 243 -28.72 9.85 49.92
C SER A 243 -27.42 10.66 49.92
N GLU A 244 -27.33 11.67 50.79
CA GLU A 244 -26.11 12.44 51.06
C GLU A 244 -25.01 11.55 51.68
N LEU A 245 -25.35 10.70 52.66
CA LEU A 245 -24.38 9.76 53.24
C LEU A 245 -23.84 8.79 52.18
N CYS A 246 -24.67 8.25 51.28
CA CYS A 246 -24.21 7.41 50.19
C CYS A 246 -23.33 8.17 49.16
N SER A 247 -23.55 9.47 48.94
CA SER A 247 -22.69 10.27 48.06
C SER A 247 -21.33 10.56 48.72
N LEU A 248 -21.30 10.89 50.01
CA LEU A 248 -20.06 11.07 50.78
C LEU A 248 -19.27 9.76 50.94
N ASP A 249 -19.92 8.60 51.13
CA ASP A 249 -19.24 7.31 51.22
C ASP A 249 -18.61 6.93 49.86
N SER A 250 -19.30 7.25 48.76
CA SER A 250 -18.74 7.11 47.40
C SER A 250 -17.55 8.05 47.14
N GLU A 251 -17.60 9.29 47.62
CA GLU A 251 -16.48 10.24 47.53
C GLU A 251 -15.30 9.79 48.41
N LEU A 252 -15.56 9.25 49.60
CA LEU A 252 -14.54 8.64 50.46
C LEU A 252 -13.88 7.41 49.82
N GLU A 253 -14.63 6.53 49.15
CA GLU A 253 -14.05 5.38 48.46
C GLU A 253 -13.14 5.83 47.30
N LEU A 254 -13.53 6.88 46.56
CA LEU A 254 -12.71 7.50 45.51
C LEU A 254 -11.45 8.19 46.05
N LEU A 255 -11.57 9.00 47.11
CA LEU A 255 -10.43 9.68 47.75
C LEU A 255 -9.44 8.68 48.36
N LYS A 256 -9.94 7.58 48.93
CA LYS A 256 -9.13 6.50 49.49
C LYS A 256 -8.41 5.70 48.41
N MET A 257 -9.04 5.43 47.27
CA MET A 257 -8.36 4.86 46.10
C MET A 257 -7.25 5.80 45.57
N ALA A 258 -7.48 7.12 45.57
CA ALA A 258 -6.46 8.10 45.20
C ALA A 258 -5.31 8.18 46.23
N GLU A 259 -5.59 8.07 47.53
CA GLU A 259 -4.58 7.98 48.59
C GLU A 259 -3.73 6.71 48.46
N GLU A 260 -4.35 5.56 48.13
CA GLU A 260 -3.65 4.29 47.90
C GLU A 260 -2.75 4.37 46.65
N MET A 261 -3.22 4.98 45.56
CA MET A 261 -2.41 5.28 44.36
C MET A 261 -1.23 6.22 44.63
N LEU A 262 -1.38 7.20 45.54
CA LEU A 262 -0.32 8.15 45.90
C LEU A 262 0.67 7.57 46.93
N SER A 263 0.24 6.59 47.73
CA SER A 263 1.07 5.98 48.77
C SER A 263 2.07 4.96 48.23
N ASP A 264 1.78 4.34 47.08
CA ASP A 264 2.53 3.20 46.54
C ASP A 264 3.44 3.56 45.35
N ASP A 265 4.08 4.75 45.42
CA ASP A 265 5.09 5.34 44.49
C ASP A 265 6.39 4.50 44.34
N LYS A 266 6.32 3.21 44.64
CA LYS A 266 7.39 2.20 44.49
C LYS A 266 6.94 0.95 43.74
N GLN A 267 5.64 0.69 43.56
CA GLN A 267 5.12 -0.44 42.77
C GLN A 267 5.01 -0.11 41.28
N LEU A 268 6.09 0.43 40.72
CA LEU A 268 6.18 0.90 39.34
C LEU A 268 6.31 -0.24 38.29
N ASP A 269 6.08 -1.49 38.69
CA ASP A 269 6.43 -2.71 37.93
C ASP A 269 5.32 -3.77 38.00
N GLY A 270 4.26 -3.57 37.20
CA GLY A 270 3.21 -4.57 36.88
C GLY A 270 2.19 -4.92 37.98
N SER A 271 2.61 -5.08 39.24
CA SER A 271 1.80 -5.70 40.30
C SER A 271 0.48 -4.98 40.60
N TYR A 272 0.47 -3.64 40.59
CA TYR A 272 -0.76 -2.87 40.81
C TYR A 272 -1.77 -3.05 39.67
N LEU A 273 -1.30 -3.13 38.41
CA LEU A 273 -2.15 -3.36 37.26
C LEU A 273 -2.77 -4.77 37.29
N GLU A 274 -1.97 -5.78 37.69
CA GLU A 274 -2.47 -7.15 37.87
C GLU A 274 -3.49 -7.24 39.01
N GLN A 275 -3.25 -6.55 40.13
CA GLN A 275 -4.19 -6.47 41.25
C GLN A 275 -5.52 -5.79 40.85
N LEU A 276 -5.45 -4.70 40.09
CA LEU A 276 -6.64 -4.02 39.55
C LEU A 276 -7.39 -4.92 38.54
N ASN A 277 -6.66 -5.62 37.66
CA ASN A 277 -7.22 -6.60 36.73
C ASN A 277 -7.94 -7.74 37.48
N GLN A 278 -7.33 -8.28 38.53
CA GLN A 278 -7.93 -9.31 39.40
C GLN A 278 -9.20 -8.82 40.11
N GLN A 279 -9.25 -7.55 40.53
CA GLN A 279 -10.47 -6.93 41.07
C GLN A 279 -11.55 -6.77 39.99
N LEU A 280 -11.20 -6.30 38.78
CA LEU A 280 -12.11 -6.17 37.65
C LEU A 280 -12.71 -7.52 37.23
N VAL A 281 -11.91 -8.59 37.17
CA VAL A 281 -12.38 -9.97 36.94
C VAL A 281 -13.36 -10.38 38.04
N THR A 282 -13.04 -10.13 39.31
CA THR A 282 -13.91 -10.48 40.44
C THR A 282 -15.26 -9.75 40.39
N LYS A 283 -15.26 -8.43 40.16
CA LYS A 283 -16.48 -7.62 39.99
C LYS A 283 -17.28 -8.08 38.76
N ARG A 284 -16.62 -8.41 37.64
CA ARG A 284 -17.26 -8.93 36.42
C ARG A 284 -17.93 -10.30 36.64
N CYS A 285 -17.33 -11.20 37.43
CA CYS A 285 -17.97 -12.46 37.84
C CYS A 285 -19.22 -12.19 38.68
N ASN A 286 -19.11 -11.36 39.72
CA ASN A 286 -20.25 -11.01 40.59
C ASN A 286 -21.43 -10.41 39.79
N ILE A 287 -21.15 -9.58 38.77
CA ILE A 287 -22.18 -9.03 37.88
C ILE A 287 -22.86 -10.13 37.03
N LYS A 288 -22.11 -11.12 36.53
CA LYS A 288 -22.69 -12.26 35.79
C LYS A 288 -23.59 -13.12 36.69
N ASP A 289 -23.15 -13.40 37.92
CA ASP A 289 -23.94 -14.17 38.89
C ASP A 289 -25.18 -13.41 39.37
N LEU A 290 -25.08 -12.10 39.62
CA LEU A 290 -26.21 -11.26 40.01
C LEU A 290 -27.23 -11.13 38.86
N LYS A 291 -26.77 -11.00 37.61
CA LYS A 291 -27.66 -11.02 36.43
C LYS A 291 -28.42 -12.35 36.32
N LYS A 292 -27.74 -13.48 36.52
CA LYS A 292 -28.38 -14.80 36.54
C LYS A 292 -29.44 -14.89 37.63
N GLN A 293 -29.15 -14.45 38.86
CA GLN A 293 -30.13 -14.42 39.95
C GLN A 293 -31.35 -13.54 39.62
N TRP A 294 -31.12 -12.40 38.95
CA TRP A 294 -32.21 -11.54 38.48
C TRP A 294 -33.05 -12.21 37.39
N ASP A 295 -32.44 -12.86 36.40
CA ASP A 295 -33.14 -13.60 35.34
C ASP A 295 -33.97 -14.78 35.91
N ASP A 296 -33.42 -15.55 36.86
CA ASP A 296 -34.12 -16.64 37.55
C ASP A 296 -35.36 -16.13 38.34
N VAL A 297 -35.23 -14.99 39.03
CA VAL A 297 -36.34 -14.33 39.74
C VAL A 297 -37.36 -13.75 38.76
N ARG A 298 -36.91 -13.10 37.69
CA ARG A 298 -37.77 -12.52 36.64
C ARG A 298 -38.66 -13.58 36.01
N LEU A 299 -38.08 -14.68 35.56
CA LEU A 299 -38.79 -15.82 34.98
C LEU A 299 -39.79 -16.43 35.97
N THR A 300 -39.44 -16.49 37.25
CA THR A 300 -40.32 -16.97 38.34
C THR A 300 -41.52 -16.02 38.58
N LEU A 301 -41.35 -14.71 38.37
CA LEU A 301 -42.43 -13.72 38.48
C LEU A 301 -43.29 -13.67 37.21
N GLU A 302 -42.69 -13.76 36.02
CA GLU A 302 -43.39 -13.81 34.72
C GLU A 302 -44.27 -15.05 34.60
N THR A 303 -43.79 -16.22 35.01
CA THR A 303 -44.59 -17.46 35.03
C THR A 303 -45.73 -17.43 36.05
N LYS A 304 -45.57 -16.73 37.18
CA LYS A 304 -46.67 -16.45 38.13
C LYS A 304 -47.68 -15.45 37.54
N LYS A 305 -47.20 -14.37 36.92
CA LYS A 305 -48.02 -13.37 36.22
C LYS A 305 -48.87 -14.01 35.13
N LEU A 306 -48.28 -14.82 34.26
CA LEU A 306 -48.98 -15.59 33.23
C LEU A 306 -50.06 -16.51 33.84
N ARG A 307 -49.74 -17.25 34.90
CA ARG A 307 -50.69 -18.16 35.56
C ARG A 307 -51.88 -17.43 36.19
N LEU A 308 -51.66 -16.26 36.80
CA LEU A 308 -52.75 -15.42 37.33
C LEU A 308 -53.56 -14.77 36.20
N LEU A 309 -52.91 -14.38 35.11
CA LEU A 309 -53.57 -13.78 33.95
C LEU A 309 -54.45 -14.80 33.21
N ASP A 310 -54.02 -16.06 33.09
CA ASP A 310 -54.81 -17.17 32.56
C ASP A 310 -56.02 -17.49 33.46
N GLN A 311 -55.90 -17.33 34.78
CA GLN A 311 -57.00 -17.51 35.74
C GLN A 311 -58.04 -16.37 35.71
N LEU A 312 -57.64 -15.17 35.28
CA LEU A 312 -58.52 -14.00 35.12
C LEU A 312 -59.19 -13.92 33.74
N HIS A 313 -58.70 -14.67 32.73
CA HIS A 313 -59.14 -14.51 31.34
C HIS A 313 -60.47 -15.20 31.01
N VAL A 314 -61.57 -14.50 31.27
CA VAL A 314 -62.78 -14.62 30.42
C VAL A 314 -62.65 -13.65 29.24
N VAL A 315 -61.72 -13.99 28.34
CA VAL A 315 -61.57 -13.51 26.95
C VAL A 315 -61.60 -11.98 26.71
N GLU A 316 -60.43 -11.35 26.79
CA GLU A 316 -60.13 -10.06 26.16
C GLU A 316 -59.16 -10.36 24.98
N PRO A 317 -59.60 -10.26 23.70
CA PRO A 317 -58.79 -10.75 22.57
C PRO A 317 -57.61 -9.84 22.25
N GLU A 318 -57.72 -8.53 22.51
CA GLU A 318 -56.69 -7.54 22.20
C GLU A 318 -55.52 -7.66 23.18
N ALA A 319 -55.80 -7.93 24.46
CA ALA A 319 -54.81 -8.29 25.47
C ALA A 319 -53.99 -9.52 25.05
N LYS A 320 -54.65 -10.55 24.50
CA LYS A 320 -53.97 -11.77 24.02
C LYS A 320 -53.04 -11.51 22.84
N GLU A 321 -53.44 -10.66 21.88
CA GLU A 321 -52.59 -10.25 20.76
C GLU A 321 -51.37 -9.44 21.24
N LYS A 322 -51.58 -8.49 22.16
CA LYS A 322 -50.49 -7.70 22.79
C LYS A 322 -49.49 -8.61 23.51
N LEU A 323 -49.96 -9.63 24.23
CA LEU A 323 -49.10 -10.62 24.91
C LEU A 323 -48.30 -11.47 23.91
N GLN A 324 -48.90 -11.85 22.78
CA GLN A 324 -48.20 -12.58 21.72
C GLN A 324 -47.13 -11.72 21.02
N LYS A 325 -47.40 -10.43 20.81
CA LYS A 325 -46.40 -9.46 20.32
C LYS A 325 -45.24 -9.30 21.31
N LEU A 326 -45.53 -9.12 22.60
CA LEU A 326 -44.53 -9.01 23.66
C LEU A 326 -43.60 -10.24 23.69
N ARG A 327 -44.17 -11.45 23.68
CA ARG A 327 -43.41 -12.71 23.65
C ARG A 327 -42.53 -12.84 22.40
N LYS A 328 -42.97 -12.31 21.25
CA LYS A 328 -42.12 -12.27 20.06
C LYS A 328 -40.94 -11.32 20.29
N THR A 329 -41.18 -10.07 20.72
CA THR A 329 -40.10 -9.10 20.97
C THR A 329 -39.11 -9.56 22.03
N GLU A 330 -39.55 -10.36 23.01
CA GLU A 330 -38.68 -10.96 24.03
C GLU A 330 -37.78 -12.07 23.46
N LEU A 331 -38.31 -12.93 22.58
CA LEU A 331 -37.52 -13.92 21.84
C LEU A 331 -36.53 -13.25 20.86
N ASP A 332 -36.97 -12.20 20.16
CA ASP A 332 -36.14 -11.41 19.26
C ASP A 332 -34.98 -10.76 20.07
N LEU A 333 -35.26 -10.19 21.26
CA LEU A 333 -34.25 -9.62 22.17
C LEU A 333 -33.30 -10.68 22.75
N GLN A 334 -33.78 -11.87 23.10
CA GLN A 334 -32.95 -12.98 23.55
C GLN A 334 -31.99 -13.44 22.44
N SER A 335 -32.45 -13.49 21.19
CA SER A 335 -31.61 -13.81 20.04
C SER A 335 -30.53 -12.75 19.80
N LEU A 336 -30.88 -11.46 19.91
CA LEU A 336 -29.95 -10.34 19.78
C LEU A 336 -28.89 -10.35 20.89
N SER A 337 -29.29 -10.61 22.14
CA SER A 337 -28.34 -10.74 23.26
C SER A 337 -27.38 -11.93 23.09
N SER A 338 -27.79 -12.98 22.37
CA SER A 338 -26.94 -14.14 22.08
C SER A 338 -25.91 -13.82 20.99
N GLU A 339 -26.31 -13.09 19.94
CA GLU A 339 -25.39 -12.63 18.90
C GLU A 339 -24.41 -11.57 19.44
N ILE A 340 -24.84 -10.68 20.35
CA ILE A 340 -23.95 -9.72 21.02
C ILE A 340 -22.83 -10.46 21.79
N GLN A 341 -23.16 -11.45 22.63
CA GLN A 341 -22.14 -12.22 23.35
C GLN A 341 -21.17 -12.89 22.38
N LYS A 342 -21.67 -13.45 21.27
CA LYS A 342 -20.83 -14.05 20.22
C LYS A 342 -19.90 -13.03 19.56
N ARG A 343 -20.32 -11.77 19.35
CA ARG A 343 -19.43 -10.70 18.83
C ARG A 343 -18.40 -10.23 19.86
N GLU A 344 -18.74 -10.20 21.14
CA GLU A 344 -17.78 -9.92 22.22
C GLU A 344 -16.70 -11.01 22.29
N ASP A 345 -17.09 -12.28 22.17
CA ASP A 345 -16.18 -13.42 22.15
C ASP A 345 -15.30 -13.39 20.87
N GLU A 346 -15.87 -13.09 19.70
CA GLU A 346 -15.13 -12.86 18.45
C GLU A 346 -14.11 -11.71 18.58
N MET A 347 -14.47 -10.58 19.20
CA MET A 347 -13.54 -9.48 19.46
C MET A 347 -12.38 -9.90 20.37
N CYS A 348 -12.64 -10.68 21.42
CA CYS A 348 -11.58 -11.18 22.30
C CYS A 348 -10.60 -12.11 21.56
N ASN A 349 -11.10 -12.96 20.67
CA ASN A 349 -10.27 -13.80 19.80
C ASN A 349 -9.44 -12.98 18.80
N LEU A 350 -10.01 -11.90 18.23
CA LEU A 350 -9.28 -10.99 17.34
C LEU A 350 -8.19 -10.18 18.06
N TYR A 351 -8.44 -9.71 19.29
CA TYR A 351 -7.41 -9.02 20.08
C TYR A 351 -6.25 -9.94 20.46
N THR A 352 -6.54 -11.17 20.90
CA THR A 352 -5.48 -12.13 21.26
C THR A 352 -4.65 -12.57 20.04
N GLU A 353 -5.27 -12.72 18.86
CA GLU A 353 -4.53 -12.93 17.60
C GLU A 353 -3.68 -11.70 17.23
N LEU A 354 -4.19 -10.48 17.41
CA LEU A 354 -3.45 -9.24 17.15
C LEU A 354 -2.21 -9.10 18.06
N GLU A 355 -2.30 -9.48 19.34
CA GLU A 355 -1.15 -9.51 20.25
C GLU A 355 -0.14 -10.62 19.91
N ARG A 356 -0.63 -11.76 19.42
CA ARG A 356 0.20 -12.90 18.99
C ARG A 356 1.00 -12.62 17.71
N GLN A 357 0.60 -11.62 16.91
CA GLN A 357 1.29 -11.29 15.66
C GLN A 357 2.71 -10.73 15.93
N PRO A 358 3.75 -11.23 15.24
CA PRO A 358 5.11 -10.76 15.44
C PRO A 358 5.25 -9.30 14.99
N LYS A 359 5.38 -8.39 15.97
CA LYS A 359 5.52 -6.94 15.75
C LYS A 359 6.67 -6.67 14.77
N ALA A 360 6.32 -6.13 13.59
CA ALA A 360 7.26 -5.92 12.49
C ALA A 360 8.47 -5.09 12.94
N ALA A 361 9.65 -5.39 12.38
CA ALA A 361 10.90 -4.74 12.78
C ALA A 361 10.78 -3.21 12.69
N PRO A 362 11.23 -2.46 13.72
CA PRO A 362 10.92 -1.03 13.81
C PRO A 362 11.47 -0.28 12.60
N ARG A 363 10.67 0.63 12.03
CA ARG A 363 10.96 1.38 10.78
C ARG A 363 12.39 1.96 10.71
N LYS A 364 12.97 2.34 11.84
CA LYS A 364 14.36 2.80 11.99
C LYS A 364 15.39 1.78 11.47
N SER A 365 15.15 0.47 11.66
CA SER A 365 15.99 -0.62 11.18
C SER A 365 16.00 -0.69 9.65
N TYR A 366 14.82 -0.71 9.01
CA TYR A 366 14.71 -0.68 7.55
C TYR A 366 15.34 0.58 6.94
N ILE A 367 15.14 1.75 7.56
CA ILE A 367 15.79 3.01 7.13
C ILE A 367 17.33 2.90 7.23
N GLN A 368 17.87 2.25 8.27
CA GLN A 368 19.31 2.06 8.42
C GLN A 368 19.86 1.09 7.36
N GLY A 369 19.18 -0.04 7.14
CA GLY A 369 19.54 -1.00 6.08
C GLY A 369 19.53 -0.37 4.69
N ILE A 370 18.49 0.40 4.36
CA ILE A 370 18.40 1.14 3.08
C ILE A 370 19.56 2.14 2.96
N LYS A 371 19.91 2.89 4.01
CA LYS A 371 21.07 3.81 4.01
C LYS A 371 22.39 3.07 3.80
N GLU A 372 22.57 1.90 4.38
CA GLU A 372 23.78 1.08 4.22
C GLU A 372 23.88 0.47 2.82
N ILE A 373 22.76 -0.01 2.25
CA ILE A 373 22.67 -0.44 0.85
C ILE A 373 23.02 0.73 -0.10
N THR A 374 22.42 1.90 0.08
CA THR A 374 22.74 3.10 -0.72
C THR A 374 24.22 3.51 -0.60
N LYS A 375 24.79 3.43 0.62
CA LYS A 375 26.21 3.74 0.86
C LYS A 375 27.14 2.72 0.18
N ASN A 376 26.75 1.45 0.14
CA ASN A 376 27.53 0.39 -0.50
C ASN A 376 27.41 0.44 -2.03
N SER A 377 26.23 0.76 -2.59
CA SER A 377 26.06 1.00 -4.03
C SER A 377 27.06 2.06 -4.53
N ARG A 378 27.07 3.25 -3.91
CA ARG A 378 27.97 4.35 -4.32
C ARG A 378 29.47 3.99 -4.25
N LYS A 379 29.86 3.09 -3.35
CA LYS A 379 31.22 2.53 -3.32
C LYS A 379 31.46 1.64 -4.52
N LEU A 380 30.57 0.67 -4.76
CA LEU A 380 30.65 -0.23 -5.90
C LEU A 380 30.66 0.54 -7.23
N ASP A 381 29.86 1.59 -7.38
CA ASP A 381 29.88 2.47 -8.56
C ASP A 381 31.27 3.10 -8.77
N THR A 382 31.90 3.57 -7.69
CA THR A 382 33.26 4.15 -7.70
C THR A 382 34.33 3.08 -7.98
N ASP A 383 34.16 1.88 -7.43
CA ASP A 383 35.06 0.74 -7.63
C ASP A 383 34.98 0.20 -9.06
N ILE A 384 33.77 0.14 -9.64
CA ILE A 384 33.51 -0.25 -11.04
C ILE A 384 34.14 0.76 -12.00
N GLN A 385 33.98 2.07 -11.75
CA GLN A 385 34.64 3.10 -12.57
C GLN A 385 36.17 2.98 -12.53
N ARG A 386 36.76 2.69 -11.36
CA ARG A 386 38.21 2.45 -11.23
C ARG A 386 38.65 1.21 -12.01
N ILE A 387 38.00 0.06 -11.77
CA ILE A 387 38.34 -1.22 -12.41
C ILE A 387 38.15 -1.13 -13.93
N SER A 388 37.15 -0.40 -14.41
CA SER A 388 36.94 -0.14 -15.84
C SER A 388 38.07 0.72 -16.44
N GLY A 389 38.53 1.75 -15.71
CA GLY A 389 39.71 2.54 -16.08
C GLY A 389 40.99 1.71 -16.15
N GLU A 390 41.30 0.95 -15.09
CA GLU A 390 42.44 0.04 -15.00
C GLU A 390 42.41 -1.01 -16.11
N THR A 391 41.24 -1.61 -16.39
CA THR A 391 41.06 -2.58 -17.49
C THR A 391 41.30 -1.95 -18.86
N ARG A 392 40.86 -0.70 -19.08
CA ARG A 392 41.10 0.03 -20.32
C ARG A 392 42.58 0.37 -20.50
N GLU A 393 43.27 0.77 -19.43
CA GLU A 393 44.71 1.04 -19.46
C GLU A 393 45.51 -0.23 -19.76
N LEU A 394 45.20 -1.35 -19.11
CA LEU A 394 45.80 -2.66 -19.40
C LEU A 394 45.56 -3.11 -20.85
N GLN A 395 44.38 -2.87 -21.42
CA GLN A 395 44.10 -3.18 -22.83
C GLN A 395 44.93 -2.30 -23.78
N LEU A 396 45.14 -1.02 -23.45
CA LEU A 396 45.99 -0.11 -24.24
C LEU A 396 47.47 -0.49 -24.15
N GLU A 397 47.97 -0.88 -22.97
CA GLU A 397 49.33 -1.40 -22.81
C GLU A 397 49.50 -2.73 -23.58
N SER A 398 48.55 -3.66 -23.45
CA SER A 398 48.56 -4.95 -24.16
C SER A 398 48.63 -4.75 -25.69
N ASN A 399 47.76 -3.88 -26.24
CA ASN A 399 47.78 -3.54 -27.66
C ASN A 399 49.12 -2.90 -28.07
N SER A 400 49.64 -1.95 -27.28
CA SER A 400 50.93 -1.29 -27.54
C SER A 400 52.11 -2.27 -27.56
N ILE A 401 52.14 -3.22 -26.61
CA ILE A 401 53.14 -4.30 -26.58
C ILE A 401 52.98 -5.22 -27.79
N GLN A 402 51.76 -5.61 -28.14
CA GLN A 402 51.48 -6.47 -29.31
C GLN A 402 51.89 -5.80 -30.63
N GLU A 403 51.57 -4.52 -30.85
CA GLU A 403 52.04 -3.78 -32.03
C GLU A 403 53.56 -3.62 -32.07
N ARG A 404 54.21 -3.42 -30.91
CA ARG A 404 55.68 -3.34 -30.82
C ARG A 404 56.32 -4.70 -31.13
N LEU A 405 55.72 -5.79 -30.68
CA LEU A 405 56.13 -7.15 -30.98
C LEU A 405 56.00 -7.45 -32.47
N HIS A 406 54.83 -7.21 -33.08
CA HIS A 406 54.60 -7.42 -34.52
C HIS A 406 55.56 -6.62 -35.39
N ARG A 407 55.77 -5.32 -35.08
CA ARG A 407 56.76 -4.49 -35.80
C ARG A 407 58.19 -5.02 -35.66
N SER A 408 58.59 -5.43 -34.46
CA SER A 408 59.93 -5.97 -34.22
C SER A 408 60.15 -7.31 -34.93
N TYR A 409 59.14 -8.20 -34.88
CA TYR A 409 59.17 -9.50 -35.54
C TYR A 409 59.25 -9.37 -37.05
N ALA A 410 58.44 -8.49 -37.66
CA ALA A 410 58.45 -8.25 -39.10
C ALA A 410 59.83 -7.77 -39.61
N VAL A 411 60.50 -6.88 -38.88
CA VAL A 411 61.87 -6.43 -39.24
C VAL A 411 62.89 -7.57 -39.12
N VAL A 412 62.78 -8.42 -38.08
CA VAL A 412 63.67 -9.57 -37.90
C VAL A 412 63.44 -10.63 -38.98
N ASP A 413 62.19 -10.96 -39.31
CA ASP A 413 61.89 -11.91 -40.39
C ASP A 413 62.32 -11.39 -41.77
N GLU A 414 62.16 -10.10 -42.05
CA GLU A 414 62.64 -9.48 -43.30
C GLU A 414 64.18 -9.51 -43.38
N MET A 415 64.88 -9.35 -42.26
CA MET A 415 66.34 -9.56 -42.18
C MET A 415 66.74 -11.03 -42.38
N VAL A 416 66.05 -11.98 -41.74
CA VAL A 416 66.39 -13.42 -41.85
C VAL A 416 66.07 -13.95 -43.25
N THR A 417 64.93 -13.57 -43.84
CA THR A 417 64.55 -13.96 -45.21
C THR A 417 65.45 -13.34 -46.29
N ARG A 418 66.18 -12.25 -46.00
CA ARG A 418 67.30 -11.76 -46.84
C ARG A 418 68.52 -12.70 -46.81
N GLU A 419 68.83 -13.33 -45.68
CA GLU A 419 69.97 -14.27 -45.56
C GLU A 419 69.62 -15.70 -45.99
N VAL A 420 68.38 -16.16 -45.80
CA VAL A 420 67.84 -17.45 -46.33
C VAL A 420 67.96 -17.55 -47.86
N LYS A 421 68.07 -16.42 -48.56
CA LYS A 421 68.31 -16.35 -50.02
C LYS A 421 69.78 -16.63 -50.41
N LYS A 422 70.73 -16.55 -49.47
CA LYS A 422 72.18 -16.69 -49.72
C LYS A 422 72.73 -18.06 -49.32
N ASP A 423 72.28 -18.62 -48.19
CA ASP A 423 72.82 -19.86 -47.63
C ASP A 423 71.76 -20.99 -47.49
N PRO A 424 71.97 -22.17 -48.12
CA PRO A 424 71.16 -23.37 -47.89
C PRO A 424 71.06 -23.83 -46.43
N ALA A 425 72.10 -23.65 -45.61
CA ALA A 425 72.08 -24.05 -44.20
C ALA A 425 71.15 -23.16 -43.37
N VAL A 426 71.23 -21.84 -43.55
CA VAL A 426 70.29 -20.87 -42.93
C VAL A 426 68.84 -21.18 -43.31
N ARG A 427 68.58 -21.64 -44.55
CA ARG A 427 67.25 -22.09 -44.97
C ARG A 427 66.73 -23.32 -44.22
N GLN A 428 67.62 -24.26 -43.86
CA GLN A 428 67.26 -25.43 -43.05
C GLN A 428 66.87 -25.00 -41.62
N VAL A 429 67.64 -24.07 -41.02
CA VAL A 429 67.37 -23.50 -39.69
C VAL A 429 66.08 -22.68 -39.69
N TYR A 430 65.85 -21.83 -40.70
CA TYR A 430 64.65 -21.00 -40.81
C TYR A 430 63.37 -21.85 -40.83
N LYS A 431 63.34 -22.94 -41.62
CA LYS A 431 62.21 -23.89 -41.62
C LYS A 431 61.90 -24.47 -40.22
N LEU A 432 62.94 -24.77 -39.44
CA LEU A 432 62.78 -25.26 -38.07
C LEU A 432 62.23 -24.16 -37.15
N VAL A 433 62.71 -22.92 -37.29
CA VAL A 433 62.20 -21.75 -36.55
C VAL A 433 60.73 -21.45 -36.89
N THR A 434 60.34 -21.46 -38.18
CA THR A 434 58.93 -21.29 -38.58
C THR A 434 58.04 -22.42 -38.03
N SER A 435 58.53 -23.67 -38.03
CA SER A 435 57.82 -24.81 -37.42
C SER A 435 57.63 -24.62 -35.91
N ILE A 436 58.67 -24.16 -35.20
CA ILE A 436 58.61 -23.84 -33.77
C ILE A 436 57.60 -22.72 -33.50
N HIS A 437 57.57 -21.65 -34.30
CA HIS A 437 56.56 -20.59 -34.17
C HIS A 437 55.14 -21.11 -34.35
N GLY A 438 54.88 -21.90 -35.40
CA GLY A 438 53.55 -22.50 -35.63
C GLY A 438 53.11 -23.48 -34.54
N ILE A 439 54.05 -24.12 -33.84
CA ILE A 439 53.76 -24.95 -32.65
C ILE A 439 53.42 -24.07 -31.44
N PHE A 440 54.18 -22.98 -31.20
CA PHE A 440 53.88 -22.05 -30.11
C PHE A 440 52.56 -21.29 -30.31
N GLU A 441 52.20 -20.97 -31.55
CA GLU A 441 50.92 -20.37 -31.93
C GLU A 441 49.75 -21.30 -31.56
N GLN A 442 49.80 -22.56 -31.99
CA GLN A 442 48.83 -23.59 -31.59
C GLN A 442 48.76 -23.79 -30.07
N ILE A 443 49.90 -23.78 -29.37
CA ILE A 443 49.93 -23.88 -27.90
C ILE A 443 49.22 -22.67 -27.26
N SER A 444 49.49 -21.46 -27.76
CA SER A 444 48.84 -20.22 -27.30
C SER A 444 47.32 -20.28 -27.48
N GLU A 445 46.84 -20.66 -28.67
CA GLU A 445 45.41 -20.85 -28.95
C GLU A 445 44.76 -21.86 -27.99
N LYS A 446 45.41 -23.01 -27.74
CA LYS A 446 44.86 -24.03 -26.83
C LYS A 446 44.85 -23.58 -25.38
N ILE A 447 45.83 -22.79 -24.93
CA ILE A 447 45.83 -22.19 -23.59
C ILE A 447 44.69 -21.18 -23.46
N LEU A 448 44.53 -20.27 -24.43
CA LEU A 448 43.45 -19.26 -24.41
C LEU A 448 42.05 -19.90 -24.45
N MET A 449 41.87 -20.95 -25.26
CA MET A 449 40.62 -21.74 -25.29
C MET A 449 40.38 -22.47 -23.97
N ALA A 450 41.40 -23.09 -23.37
CA ALA A 450 41.28 -23.75 -22.06
C ALA A 450 40.92 -22.73 -20.96
N ASP A 451 41.50 -21.54 -20.97
CA ASP A 451 41.19 -20.46 -20.03
C ASP A 451 39.83 -19.80 -20.25
N ARG A 452 39.27 -19.87 -21.46
CA ARG A 452 37.86 -19.54 -21.72
C ARG A 452 36.95 -20.60 -21.08
N LEU A 453 37.12 -21.87 -21.46
CA LEU A 453 36.31 -22.99 -20.97
C LEU A 453 36.38 -23.12 -19.43
N ARG A 454 37.54 -22.85 -18.83
CA ARG A 454 37.75 -22.83 -17.37
C ARG A 454 36.96 -21.73 -16.65
N ARG A 455 36.78 -20.56 -17.27
CA ARG A 455 35.94 -19.47 -16.72
C ARG A 455 34.46 -19.85 -16.83
N GLU A 456 34.04 -20.30 -18.01
CA GLU A 456 32.66 -20.77 -18.26
C GLU A 456 32.27 -21.89 -17.28
N ALA A 457 33.16 -22.87 -17.04
CA ALA A 457 32.95 -23.93 -16.07
C ALA A 457 32.71 -23.42 -14.63
N VAL A 458 33.55 -22.48 -14.15
CA VAL A 458 33.39 -21.88 -12.81
C VAL A 458 32.08 -21.08 -12.70
N ASP A 459 31.65 -20.40 -13.78
CA ASP A 459 30.35 -19.73 -13.80
C ASP A 459 29.17 -20.73 -13.81
N TYR A 460 29.30 -21.89 -14.46
CA TYR A 460 28.32 -22.97 -14.35
C TYR A 460 28.29 -23.61 -12.95
N GLU A 461 29.42 -23.85 -12.31
CA GLU A 461 29.52 -24.31 -10.92
C GLU A 461 28.84 -23.31 -9.95
N LYS A 462 29.08 -22.00 -10.15
CA LYS A 462 28.46 -20.93 -9.38
C LYS A 462 26.94 -20.86 -9.58
N LYS A 463 26.46 -21.02 -10.82
CA LYS A 463 25.01 -21.13 -11.13
C LYS A 463 24.38 -22.35 -10.46
N LEU A 464 25.03 -23.52 -10.55
CA LEU A 464 24.58 -24.77 -9.93
C LEU A 464 24.53 -24.65 -8.39
N GLY A 465 25.55 -24.04 -7.78
CA GLY A 465 25.58 -23.72 -6.36
C GLY A 465 24.42 -22.81 -5.95
N SER A 466 24.09 -21.78 -6.74
CA SER A 466 22.95 -20.89 -6.48
C SER A 466 21.59 -21.59 -6.60
N ILE A 467 21.43 -22.52 -7.54
CA ILE A 467 20.19 -23.32 -7.69
C ILE A 467 20.04 -24.26 -6.50
N THR A 468 21.12 -24.96 -6.13
CA THR A 468 21.17 -25.88 -4.99
C THR A 468 20.87 -25.15 -3.68
N ALA A 469 21.47 -23.98 -3.45
CA ALA A 469 21.25 -23.15 -2.26
C ALA A 469 19.82 -22.58 -2.16
N ARG A 470 19.11 -22.43 -3.29
CA ARG A 470 17.69 -22.04 -3.30
C ARG A 470 16.75 -23.19 -2.92
N GLY A 471 17.25 -24.43 -2.80
CA GLY A 471 16.45 -25.59 -2.39
C GLY A 471 15.42 -26.07 -3.44
N MET A 472 15.53 -25.58 -4.67
CA MET A 472 14.73 -26.00 -5.81
C MET A 472 15.25 -27.34 -6.33
N SER A 473 14.74 -28.45 -5.82
CA SER A 473 14.97 -29.74 -6.49
C SER A 473 14.14 -29.80 -7.77
N LEU A 474 14.75 -30.34 -8.83
CA LEU A 474 14.10 -30.47 -10.14
C LEU A 474 12.81 -31.30 -10.05
N GLU A 475 12.76 -32.25 -9.11
CA GLU A 475 11.59 -33.10 -8.85
C GLU A 475 10.39 -32.29 -8.34
N LYS A 476 10.60 -31.28 -7.49
CA LYS A 476 9.51 -30.37 -7.04
C LYS A 476 9.01 -29.54 -8.20
N LEU A 477 9.92 -28.90 -8.94
CA LEU A 477 9.55 -28.06 -10.08
C LEU A 477 8.78 -28.87 -11.14
N GLN A 478 9.15 -30.14 -11.36
CA GLN A 478 8.43 -31.06 -12.23
C GLN A 478 7.05 -31.43 -11.68
N ALA A 479 6.94 -31.73 -10.37
CA ALA A 479 5.67 -32.04 -9.72
C ALA A 479 4.69 -30.85 -9.73
N ASP A 480 5.18 -29.63 -9.49
CA ASP A 480 4.40 -28.39 -9.54
C ASP A 480 3.90 -28.14 -10.97
N LEU A 481 4.76 -28.34 -11.99
CA LEU A 481 4.41 -28.19 -13.40
C LEU A 481 3.35 -29.24 -13.84
N ASP A 482 3.51 -30.50 -13.41
CA ASP A 482 2.53 -31.55 -13.71
C ASP A 482 1.21 -31.41 -12.91
N ALA A 483 1.24 -30.75 -11.74
CA ALA A 483 0.03 -30.33 -11.04
C ALA A 483 -0.71 -29.23 -11.81
N ILE A 484 -0.02 -28.17 -12.27
CA ILE A 484 -0.59 -27.09 -13.08
C ILE A 484 -1.16 -27.64 -14.41
N ARG A 485 -0.46 -28.56 -15.07
CA ARG A 485 -0.98 -29.27 -16.26
C ARG A 485 -2.30 -29.97 -15.99
N LYS A 486 -2.41 -30.65 -14.85
CA LYS A 486 -3.62 -31.38 -14.45
C LYS A 486 -4.76 -30.42 -14.09
N GLU A 487 -4.46 -29.30 -13.43
CA GLU A 487 -5.43 -28.25 -13.12
C GLU A 487 -6.00 -27.63 -14.40
N ASN A 488 -5.14 -27.25 -15.36
CA ASN A 488 -5.56 -26.75 -16.67
C ASN A 488 -6.43 -27.77 -17.42
N GLN A 489 -6.07 -29.06 -17.42
CA GLN A 489 -6.90 -30.13 -18.01
C GLN A 489 -8.29 -30.28 -17.34
N THR A 490 -8.44 -29.86 -16.08
CA THR A 490 -9.75 -29.81 -15.39
C THR A 490 -10.49 -28.48 -15.57
N LEU A 491 -9.90 -27.49 -16.25
CA LEU A 491 -10.51 -26.21 -16.61
C LEU A 491 -10.91 -26.15 -18.10
N GLU A 492 -10.46 -27.09 -18.93
CA GLU A 492 -10.85 -27.28 -20.33
C GLU A 492 -12.11 -28.17 -20.50
N HIS A 493 -12.86 -28.44 -19.42
CA HIS A 493 -14.03 -29.32 -19.35
C HIS A 493 -15.20 -28.70 -18.57
#